data_AF-A0A950CUL6-F1
#
_entry.id   AF-A0A950CUL6-F1
#
_cell.length_a   1.000
_cell.length_b   1.000
_cell.length_c   1.000
_cell.angle_alpha   90.00
_cell.angle_beta   90.00
_cell.angle_gamma   90.00
#
_symmetry.space_group_name_H-M   'P 1'
#
loop_
_entity.id
_entity.type
_entity.pdbx_description
1 polymer ?
#
loop_
_entity_poly.entity_id
_entity_poly.type
_entity_poly.pdbx_seq_one_letter_code
_entity_poly.pdbx_strand_id
1 'polypeptide(L)' 'MTQLPHQTTDQDKVYIFDTTLRDGEQSPGATMTLDEKLAVAAHLDAIG' A
#
# COMPACT_ATOMS: atom_id res chain seq x y z
N MET A 1 22.84 3.72 33.59
CA MET A 1 21.72 4.21 32.77
C MET A 1 21.33 3.07 31.85
N THR A 2 20.30 2.30 32.23
CA THR A 2 19.87 1.12 31.48
C THR A 2 18.59 1.51 30.75
N GLN A 3 18.59 1.47 29.42
CA GLN A 3 17.42 1.73 28.59
C GLN A 3 16.33 0.71 28.95
N LEU A 4 15.13 1.17 29.30
CA LEU A 4 13.95 0.32 29.50
C LEU A 4 13.50 -0.25 28.15
N PRO A 5 12.99 -1.51 28.09
CA PRO A 5 12.50 -2.09 26.85
C PRO A 5 11.28 -1.31 26.32
N HIS A 6 11.34 -0.89 25.06
CA HIS A 6 10.21 -0.28 24.35
C HIS A 6 9.12 -1.35 24.18
N GLN A 7 8.07 -1.28 24.99
CA GLN A 7 6.87 -2.09 24.80
C GLN A 7 6.17 -1.54 23.55
N THR A 8 6.27 -2.23 22.42
CA THR A 8 5.53 -1.88 21.20
C THR A 8 4.05 -2.06 21.47
N THR A 9 3.34 -0.95 21.63
CA THR A 9 1.87 -0.96 21.75
C THR A 9 1.25 -0.98 20.36
N ASP A 10 -0.01 -1.38 20.22
CA ASP A 10 -0.72 -1.31 18.93
C ASP A 10 -0.75 0.11 18.33
N GLN A 11 -0.47 1.16 19.12
CA GLN A 11 -0.35 2.53 18.64
C GLN A 11 0.87 2.77 17.74
N ASP A 12 1.86 1.87 17.74
CA ASP A 12 3.05 1.96 16.88
C ASP A 12 2.81 1.35 15.48
N LYS A 13 1.62 0.79 15.21
CA LYS A 13 1.28 0.18 13.90
C LYS A 13 0.65 1.20 12.96
N VAL A 14 1.14 1.26 11.73
CA VAL A 14 0.55 2.06 10.64
C VAL A 14 -0.09 1.11 9.62
N TYR A 15 -1.34 1.39 9.25
CA TYR A 15 -2.06 0.65 8.22
C TYR A 15 -2.07 1.47 6.93
N ILE A 16 -1.63 0.86 5.84
CA ILE A 16 -1.67 1.47 4.51
C ILE A 16 -2.82 0.82 3.75
N PHE A 17 -3.77 1.64 3.32
CA PHE A 17 -4.84 1.21 2.42
C PHE A 17 -4.46 1.59 1.00
N ASP A 18 -4.11 0.59 0.20
CA ASP A 18 -3.81 0.84 -1.21
C ASP A 18 -5.10 1.13 -1.98
N THR A 19 -5.17 2.30 -2.60
CA THR A 19 -6.26 2.70 -3.51
C THR A 19 -5.77 2.89 -4.94
N THR A 20 -4.56 2.44 -5.26
CA THR A 20 -3.83 2.73 -6.50
C THR A 20 -4.65 2.34 -7.73
N LEU A 21 -5.23 1.15 -7.76
CA LEU A 21 -6.04 0.69 -8.90
C LEU A 21 -7.37 1.44 -9.05
N ARG A 22 -7.97 1.88 -7.93
CA ARG A 22 -9.26 2.57 -7.95
C ARG A 22 -9.08 4.02 -8.37
N ASP A 23 -8.21 4.74 -7.68
CA ASP A 23 -8.03 6.18 -7.85
C ASP A 23 -7.18 6.47 -9.10
N GLY A 24 -6.24 5.59 -9.44
CA GLY A 24 -5.45 5.66 -10.66
C GLY A 24 -6.31 5.59 -11.91
N GLU A 25 -7.17 4.57 -12.02
CA GLU A 25 -8.06 4.42 -13.18
C GLU A 25 -9.03 5.59 -13.37
N GLN A 26 -9.47 6.21 -12.27
CA GLN A 26 -10.39 7.35 -12.29
C GLN A 26 -9.68 8.67 -12.59
N SER A 27 -8.36 8.72 -12.51
CA SER A 27 -7.58 9.92 -12.79
C SER A 27 -7.50 10.17 -14.31
N PRO A 28 -7.68 11.42 -14.78
CA PRO A 28 -7.57 11.75 -16.19
C PRO A 28 -6.22 11.34 -16.77
N GLY A 29 -6.24 10.57 -17.86
CA GLY A 29 -5.02 10.11 -18.54
C GLY A 29 -4.30 8.93 -17.89
N ALA A 30 -4.87 8.32 -16.85
CA ALA A 30 -4.32 7.14 -16.17
C ALA A 30 -5.25 5.90 -16.31
N THR A 31 -6.01 5.85 -17.41
CA THR A 31 -6.82 4.68 -17.78
C THR A 31 -5.91 3.48 -18.03
N MET A 32 -6.26 2.35 -17.42
CA MET A 32 -5.55 1.08 -17.54
C MET A 32 -6.45 0.02 -18.17
N THR A 33 -5.86 -0.73 -19.09
CA THR A 33 -6.40 -2.01 -19.57
C THR A 33 -6.45 -3.04 -18.43
N LEU A 34 -7.17 -4.13 -18.65
CA LEU A 34 -7.22 -5.22 -17.67
C LEU A 34 -5.83 -5.79 -17.37
N ASP A 35 -5.00 -5.96 -18.41
CA ASP A 35 -3.66 -6.53 -18.27
C ASP A 35 -2.73 -5.60 -17.47
N GLU A 36 -2.83 -4.29 -17.69
CA GLU A 36 -2.10 -3.29 -16.90
C GLU A 36 -2.53 -3.30 -15.43
N LYS A 37 -3.83 -3.44 -15.15
CA LYS A 37 -4.33 -3.57 -13.77
C LYS A 37 -3.79 -4.82 -13.09
N LEU A 38 -3.73 -5.95 -13.79
CA LEU A 38 -3.16 -7.19 -13.24
C LEU A 38 -1.66 -7.05 -12.97
N ALA A 39 -0.91 -6.38 -13.85
CA ALA A 39 0.51 -6.14 -13.67
C ALA A 39 0.79 -5.21 -12.47
N VAL A 40 -0.01 -4.15 -12.29
CA VAL A 40 0.06 -3.26 -11.13
C VAL A 40 -0.34 -4.00 -9.86
N ALA A 41 -1.42 -4.79 -9.88
CA ALA A 41 -1.84 -5.59 -8.74
C ALA A 41 -0.73 -6.55 -8.28
N ALA A 42 -0.06 -7.24 -9.21
CA ALA A 42 1.06 -8.13 -8.90
C ALA A 42 2.26 -7.38 -8.29
N HIS A 43 2.52 -6.14 -8.72
CA HIS A 43 3.54 -5.30 -8.11
C HIS A 43 3.16 -4.86 -6.69
N LEU A 44 1.91 -4.44 -6.48
CA LEU A 44 1.42 -4.01 -5.18
C LEU A 44 1.43 -5.17 -4.16
N ASP A 45 1.09 -6.37 -4.59
CA ASP A 45 1.19 -7.59 -3.79
C ASP A 45 2.65 -7.92 -3.42
N ALA A 46 3.59 -7.75 -4.36
CA ALA A 46 5.00 -8.02 -4.12
C ALA A 46 5.69 -7.05 -3.14
N ILE A 47 5.15 -5.84 -2.97
CA ILE A 47 5.67 -4.85 -2.00
C ILE A 47 4.92 -4.89 -0.65
N GLY A 48 3.88 -5.73 -0.53
CA GLY A 48 3.08 -5.98 0.68
C GLY A 48 3.43 -7.29 1.37
#